data_AF-A0A2E3RML5-F1
#
_entry.id   AF-A0A2E3RML5-F1
#
_cell.length_a   1.000
_cell.length_b   1.000
_cell.length_c   1.000
_cell.angle_alpha   90.00
_cell.angle_beta   90.00
_cell.angle_gamma   90.00
#
_symmetry.space_group_name_H-M   'P 1'
#
loop_
_entity.id
_entity.type
_entity.pdbx_description
1 polymer ?
#
loop_
_entity_poly.entity_id
_entity_poly.type
_entity_poly.pdbx_seq_one_letter_code
_entity_poly.pdbx_strand_id
1 'polypeptide(L)'
;MCPDSMNRSISMTNEQPAVDASGGIQLDDRSNTMGVVGLIFGILGLLTCGLLSTFGLIFSIIGLSKSRNGTAIAGLVMSILGFLMIIPLLIGLLLPALSKARQVAQQSSAVVSASNTIATWKSEHDGTLPSDQEANENLLPGIEKMHGSIHYAKLGDDRYSLSFPGIDGQHGTPDDQVWISDKGVLSKE
;
A
#
# COMPACT_ATOMS: atom_id res chain seq x y z
N MET A 1 -57.40 -14.27 83.41
CA MET A 1 -57.14 -13.36 82.27
C MET A 1 -55.71 -13.53 81.85
N CYS A 2 -55.47 -13.75 80.55
CA CYS A 2 -54.15 -13.90 79.95
C CYS A 2 -53.16 -12.80 80.37
N PRO A 3 -51.90 -13.14 80.65
CA PRO A 3 -50.77 -12.24 80.53
C PRO A 3 -50.22 -12.30 79.09
N ASP A 4 -49.70 -11.20 78.55
CA ASP A 4 -48.65 -11.35 77.52
C ASP A 4 -47.68 -10.17 77.53
N SER A 5 -46.47 -10.52 77.91
CA SER A 5 -45.24 -9.76 77.99
C SER A 5 -44.33 -10.20 76.85
N MET A 6 -43.54 -9.30 76.25
CA MET A 6 -42.20 -9.57 75.70
C MET A 6 -41.82 -8.29 74.93
N ASN A 7 -40.81 -7.48 75.22
CA ASN A 7 -39.45 -7.69 75.72
C ASN A 7 -38.67 -8.80 75.01
N ARG A 8 -37.57 -8.35 74.39
CA ARG A 8 -36.32 -9.08 74.16
C ARG A 8 -36.36 -10.20 73.11
N SER A 9 -35.72 -9.93 71.97
CA SER A 9 -34.66 -10.80 71.45
C SER A 9 -34.05 -10.24 70.17
N ILE A 10 -32.88 -9.62 70.33
CA ILE A 10 -31.80 -9.77 69.34
C ILE A 10 -31.46 -11.28 69.31
N SER A 11 -31.72 -11.92 68.17
CA SER A 11 -31.15 -13.23 67.75
C SER A 11 -31.25 -13.26 66.22
N MET A 12 -30.16 -13.04 65.48
CA MET A 12 -29.22 -14.09 65.07
C MET A 12 -29.90 -15.40 64.64
N THR A 13 -30.11 -15.50 63.33
CA THR A 13 -29.89 -16.71 62.51
C THR A 13 -29.35 -16.17 61.18
N ASN A 14 -28.07 -15.86 61.07
CA ASN A 14 -27.02 -16.80 60.69
C ASN A 14 -27.56 -18.04 59.97
N GLU A 15 -27.68 -17.95 58.65
CA GLU A 15 -27.15 -18.95 57.73
C GLU A 15 -26.58 -18.22 56.51
N GLN A 16 -25.29 -17.88 56.61
CA GLN A 16 -24.40 -18.00 55.45
C GLN A 16 -24.38 -19.47 55.01
N PRO A 17 -24.41 -19.73 53.70
CA PRO A 17 -23.39 -20.56 53.08
C PRO A 17 -22.60 -19.64 52.14
N ALA A 18 -21.43 -19.19 52.55
CA ALA A 18 -20.17 -19.89 52.34
C ALA A 18 -19.76 -19.88 50.86
N VAL A 19 -18.69 -19.11 50.60
CA VAL A 19 -17.72 -19.18 49.50
C VAL A 19 -18.32 -19.00 48.09
N ASP A 20 -18.05 -17.90 47.41
CA ASP A 20 -16.79 -17.83 46.68
C ASP A 20 -16.02 -16.51 46.79
N ALA A 21 -14.72 -16.71 46.94
CA ALA A 21 -13.69 -15.71 46.97
C ALA A 21 -13.64 -14.91 45.67
N SER A 22 -13.57 -13.58 45.78
CA SER A 22 -12.33 -12.86 45.47
C SER A 22 -12.52 -11.38 45.80
N GLY A 23 -11.54 -10.80 46.50
CA GLY A 23 -11.58 -9.44 47.01
C GLY A 23 -11.87 -8.41 45.92
N GLY A 24 -13.08 -7.84 45.98
CA GLY A 24 -13.43 -6.64 45.24
C GLY A 24 -12.73 -5.43 45.87
N ILE A 25 -11.66 -4.96 45.24
CA ILE A 25 -11.17 -3.60 45.46
C ILE A 25 -12.24 -2.65 44.91
N GLN A 26 -13.02 -2.04 45.79
CA GLN A 26 -13.74 -0.80 45.49
C GLN A 26 -12.71 0.33 45.33
N LEU A 27 -12.54 0.82 44.11
CA LEU A 27 -11.95 2.12 43.83
C LEU A 27 -12.86 2.82 42.82
N ASP A 28 -13.61 3.82 43.30
CA ASP A 28 -14.35 4.85 42.57
C ASP A 28 -14.26 4.79 41.03
N ASP A 29 -15.15 4.01 40.40
CA ASP A 29 -15.12 3.59 38.99
C ASP A 29 -15.55 4.68 37.98
N ARG A 30 -14.96 5.89 38.07
CA ARG A 30 -14.84 6.81 36.91
C ARG A 30 -13.45 6.69 36.31
N SER A 31 -12.98 5.46 36.13
CA SER A 31 -11.69 5.24 35.50
C SER A 31 -11.83 5.56 34.00
N ASN A 32 -11.09 6.58 33.56
CA ASN A 32 -10.95 7.00 32.15
C ASN A 32 -10.21 5.95 31.31
N THR A 33 -10.39 4.67 31.62
CA THR A 33 -9.70 3.51 31.10
C THR A 33 -9.90 3.39 29.60
N MET A 34 -11.10 3.68 29.11
CA MET A 34 -11.39 3.61 27.68
C MET A 34 -10.68 4.69 26.86
N GLY A 35 -10.50 5.89 27.42
CA GLY A 35 -9.75 6.97 26.77
C GLY A 35 -8.25 6.73 26.77
N VAL A 36 -7.72 6.18 27.87
CA VAL A 36 -6.31 5.79 27.98
C VAL A 36 -5.98 4.62 27.05
N VAL A 37 -6.87 3.65 26.90
CA VAL A 37 -6.70 2.55 25.95
C VAL A 37 -6.65 3.06 24.51
N GLY A 38 -7.50 4.02 24.15
CA GLY A 38 -7.45 4.68 22.82
C GLY A 38 -6.15 5.45 22.58
N LEU A 39 -5.61 6.13 23.59
CA LEU A 39 -4.33 6.82 23.51
C LEU A 39 -3.16 5.85 23.33
N ILE A 40 -3.14 4.77 24.12
CA ILE A 40 -2.09 3.74 24.05
C ILE A 40 -2.12 3.03 22.70
N PHE A 41 -3.32 2.66 22.20
CA PHE A 41 -3.46 2.10 20.85
C PHE A 41 -3.10 3.09 19.75
N GLY A 42 -3.36 4.39 19.94
CA GLY A 42 -2.94 5.45 19.02
C GLY A 42 -1.41 5.58 18.95
N ILE A 43 -0.73 5.57 20.10
CA ILE A 43 0.74 5.63 20.18
C ILE A 43 1.38 4.37 19.60
N LEU A 44 0.84 3.19 19.92
CA LEU A 44 1.31 1.90 19.35
C LEU A 44 1.02 1.79 17.85
N GLY A 45 -0.10 2.33 17.37
CA GLY A 45 -0.45 2.39 15.94
C GLY A 45 0.47 3.33 15.15
N LEU A 46 0.88 4.45 15.76
CA LEU A 46 1.83 5.39 15.17
C LEU A 46 3.24 4.79 15.09
N LEU A 47 3.64 3.98 16.08
CA LEU A 47 4.91 3.27 16.09
C LEU A 47 5.00 2.09 15.10
N THR A 48 3.87 1.55 14.62
CA THR A 48 3.81 0.31 13.82
C THR A 48 3.62 0.51 12.31
N CYS A 49 3.82 1.73 11.78
CA CYS A 49 3.92 1.99 10.34
C CYS A 49 2.68 1.58 9.50
N GLY A 50 1.53 2.22 9.76
CA GLY A 50 0.48 2.43 8.77
C GLY A 50 -0.59 1.33 8.58
N LEU A 51 -0.34 0.07 8.94
CA LEU A 51 -1.35 -1.00 8.77
C LEU A 51 -2.50 -0.96 9.80
N LEU A 52 -2.31 -0.30 10.94
CA LEU A 52 -3.33 -0.18 12.00
C LEU A 52 -4.20 1.09 11.90
N SER A 53 -3.94 1.95 10.91
CA SER A 53 -4.66 3.23 10.73
C SER A 53 -6.15 3.03 10.46
N THR A 54 -6.52 1.97 9.73
CA THR A 54 -7.93 1.63 9.43
C THR A 54 -8.71 1.25 10.69
N PHE A 55 -8.09 0.57 11.65
CA PHE A 55 -8.74 0.20 12.92
C PHE A 55 -8.76 1.36 13.92
N GLY A 56 -7.75 2.24 13.90
CA GLY A 56 -7.73 3.47 14.69
C GLY A 56 -8.87 4.43 14.33
N LEU A 57 -9.20 4.53 13.04
CA LEU A 57 -10.34 5.33 12.57
C LEU A 57 -11.69 4.79 13.09
N ILE A 58 -11.89 3.47 13.04
CA ILE A 58 -13.12 2.81 13.52
C ILE A 58 -13.30 3.02 15.03
N PHE A 59 -12.22 2.86 15.81
CA PHE A 59 -12.25 3.13 17.25
C PHE A 59 -12.47 4.63 17.56
N SER A 60 -11.93 5.54 16.74
CA SER A 60 -12.17 6.99 16.87
C SER A 60 -13.64 7.36 16.61
N ILE A 61 -14.32 6.68 15.67
CA ILE A 61 -15.75 6.91 15.38
C ILE A 61 -16.64 6.35 16.50
N ILE A 62 -16.34 5.15 17.01
CA ILE A 62 -17.11 4.52 18.11
C ILE A 62 -16.92 5.29 19.43
N GLY A 63 -15.72 5.85 19.67
CA GLY A 63 -15.43 6.69 20.84
C GLY A 63 -16.17 8.03 20.86
N LEU A 64 -16.63 8.52 19.71
CA LEU A 64 -17.37 9.77 19.60
C LEU A 64 -18.85 9.65 20.02
N SER A 65 -19.38 8.42 20.13
CA SER A 65 -20.83 8.21 20.22
C SER A 65 -21.43 8.26 21.63
N LYS A 66 -20.67 8.40 22.74
CA LYS A 66 -21.26 8.19 24.08
C LYS A 66 -21.00 9.20 25.22
N SER A 67 -20.26 10.30 25.06
CA SER A 67 -20.42 11.47 25.95
C SER A 67 -19.49 12.63 25.59
N ARG A 68 -19.93 13.87 25.86
CA ARG A 68 -19.20 15.15 25.68
C ARG A 68 -17.99 15.26 26.61
N ASN A 69 -16.93 14.47 26.39
CA ASN A 69 -15.67 14.59 27.13
C ASN A 69 -14.53 14.94 26.16
N GLY A 70 -13.80 16.03 26.46
CA GLY A 70 -12.76 16.62 25.59
C GLY A 70 -11.61 15.69 25.19
N THR A 71 -11.51 14.52 25.81
CA THR A 71 -10.61 13.43 25.43
C THR A 71 -10.92 12.81 24.07
N ALA A 72 -12.20 12.71 23.68
CA ALA A 72 -12.57 12.22 22.34
C ALA A 72 -12.19 13.23 21.23
N ILE A 73 -12.28 14.53 21.54
CA ILE A 73 -11.82 15.61 20.66
C ILE A 73 -10.29 15.60 20.56
N ALA A 74 -9.58 15.38 21.67
CA ALA A 74 -8.12 15.23 21.66
C ALA A 74 -7.65 14.03 20.82
N GLY A 75 -8.36 12.89 20.89
CA GLY A 75 -8.09 11.71 20.05
C GLY A 75 -8.35 11.97 18.55
N LEU A 76 -9.42 12.69 18.22
CA LEU A 76 -9.70 13.14 16.86
C LEU A 76 -8.61 14.08 16.34
N VAL A 77 -8.20 15.07 17.14
CA VAL A 77 -7.15 16.04 16.77
C VAL A 77 -5.81 15.34 16.58
N MET A 78 -5.44 14.42 17.49
CA MET A 78 -4.22 13.62 17.33
C MET A 78 -4.27 12.70 16.11
N SER A 79 -5.44 12.14 15.77
CA SER A 79 -5.61 11.32 14.56
C SER A 79 -5.50 12.17 13.29
N ILE A 80 -6.07 13.37 13.28
CA ILE A 80 -5.95 14.32 12.15
C ILE A 80 -4.49 14.77 11.99
N LEU A 81 -3.80 15.11 13.08
CA LEU A 81 -2.38 15.48 13.04
C LEU A 81 -1.49 14.30 12.61
N GLY A 82 -1.82 13.08 13.05
CA GLY A 82 -1.16 11.86 12.62
C GLY A 82 -1.35 11.58 11.13
N PHE A 83 -2.58 11.72 10.62
CA PHE A 83 -2.86 11.59 9.18
C PHE A 83 -2.14 12.66 8.36
N LEU A 84 -2.12 13.90 8.83
CA LEU A 84 -1.45 15.01 8.14
C LEU A 84 0.06 14.78 8.00
N MET A 85 0.68 14.07 8.95
CA MET A 85 2.09 13.67 8.91
C MET A 85 2.34 12.39 8.09
N ILE A 86 1.40 11.43 8.08
CA ILE A 86 1.56 10.15 7.37
C ILE A 86 1.28 10.30 5.85
N ILE A 87 0.35 11.17 5.45
CA ILE A 87 0.01 11.38 4.03
C ILE A 87 1.24 11.76 3.18
N PRO A 88 2.07 12.76 3.53
CA PRO A 88 3.25 13.10 2.72
C PRO A 88 4.27 11.96 2.68
N LEU A 89 4.41 11.16 3.75
CA LEU A 89 5.28 9.99 3.78
C LEU A 89 4.79 8.89 2.81
N LEU A 90 3.49 8.61 2.80
CA LEU A 90 2.88 7.65 1.88
C LEU A 90 3.00 8.10 0.42
N ILE A 91 2.74 9.38 0.14
CA ILE A 91 2.91 9.95 -1.21
C ILE A 91 4.38 9.87 -1.64
N GLY A 92 5.32 10.21 -0.75
CA GLY A 92 6.75 10.15 -1.01
C GLY A 92 7.26 8.74 -1.34
N LEU A 93 6.63 7.70 -0.77
CA LEU A 93 6.97 6.31 -1.07
C LEU A 93 6.24 5.79 -2.33
N LEU A 94 4.97 6.18 -2.52
CA LEU A 94 4.14 5.66 -3.59
C LEU A 94 4.49 6.23 -4.96
N LEU A 95 4.81 7.53 -5.04
CA LEU A 95 5.17 8.20 -6.30
C LEU A 95 6.35 7.54 -7.02
N PRO A 96 7.52 7.28 -6.39
CA PRO A 96 8.65 6.65 -7.07
C PRO A 96 8.38 5.18 -7.41
N ALA A 97 7.61 4.46 -6.58
CA ALA A 97 7.22 3.09 -6.91
C ALA A 97 6.29 3.05 -8.13
N LEU A 98 5.32 3.96 -8.19
CA LEU A 98 4.38 4.08 -9.30
C LEU A 98 5.07 4.58 -10.58
N SER A 99 5.98 5.54 -10.50
CA SER A 99 6.72 6.04 -11.66
C SER A 99 7.58 4.94 -12.29
N LYS A 100 8.32 4.18 -11.47
CA LYS A 100 9.10 3.02 -11.94
C LYS A 100 8.22 1.94 -12.54
N ALA A 101 7.12 1.58 -11.87
CA ALA A 101 6.18 0.56 -12.38
C ALA A 101 5.58 0.99 -13.74
N ARG A 102 5.20 2.26 -13.87
CA ARG A 102 4.68 2.82 -15.12
C ARG A 102 5.74 2.79 -16.22
N GLN A 103 6.98 3.18 -15.92
CA GLN A 103 8.08 3.19 -16.89
C GLN A 103 8.35 1.76 -17.42
N VAL A 104 8.41 0.77 -16.54
CA VAL A 104 8.60 -0.64 -16.94
C VAL A 104 7.43 -1.13 -17.80
N ALA A 105 6.20 -0.79 -17.45
CA ALA A 105 5.03 -1.19 -18.23
C ALA A 105 4.99 -0.52 -19.62
N GLN A 106 5.34 0.77 -19.70
CA GLN A 106 5.41 1.50 -20.97
C GLN A 106 6.51 0.96 -21.88
N GLN A 107 7.68 0.63 -21.33
CA GLN A 107 8.78 0.00 -22.09
C GLN A 107 8.40 -1.40 -22.56
N SER A 108 7.78 -2.22 -21.70
CA SER A 108 7.37 -3.59 -22.06
C SER A 108 6.36 -3.59 -23.22
N SER A 109 5.37 -2.68 -23.18
CA SER A 109 4.40 -2.54 -24.27
C SER A 109 5.03 -2.03 -25.56
N ALA A 110 6.01 -1.14 -25.48
CA ALA A 110 6.78 -0.64 -26.62
C ALA A 110 7.56 -1.77 -27.31
N VAL A 111 8.29 -2.58 -26.53
CA VAL A 111 9.05 -3.74 -27.01
C VAL A 111 8.14 -4.72 -27.74
N VAL A 112 7.00 -5.07 -27.14
CA VAL A 112 6.04 -6.01 -27.75
C VAL A 112 5.46 -5.44 -29.05
N SER A 113 5.08 -4.15 -29.05
CA SER A 113 4.56 -3.48 -30.24
C SER A 113 5.60 -3.49 -31.37
N ALA A 114 6.85 -3.11 -31.07
CA ALA A 114 7.93 -3.11 -32.04
C ALA A 114 8.22 -4.50 -32.58
N SER A 115 8.27 -5.50 -31.69
CA SER A 115 8.43 -6.91 -32.06
C SER A 115 7.35 -7.38 -33.02
N ASN A 116 6.08 -7.05 -32.74
CA ASN A 116 4.97 -7.45 -33.58
C ASN A 116 5.04 -6.79 -34.96
N THR A 117 5.37 -5.50 -35.03
CA THR A 117 5.57 -4.79 -36.30
C THR A 117 6.70 -5.39 -37.11
N ILE A 118 7.84 -5.70 -36.48
CA ILE A 118 8.99 -6.35 -37.14
C ILE A 118 8.63 -7.77 -37.60
N ALA A 119 7.87 -8.52 -36.79
CA ALA A 119 7.40 -9.86 -37.16
C ALA A 119 6.44 -9.83 -38.34
N THR A 120 5.51 -8.87 -38.38
CA THR A 120 4.62 -8.64 -39.53
C THR A 120 5.44 -8.30 -40.78
N TRP A 121 6.38 -7.36 -40.68
CA TRP A 121 7.28 -7.02 -41.78
C TRP A 121 8.03 -8.23 -42.32
N LYS A 122 8.61 -9.03 -41.42
CA LYS A 122 9.31 -10.27 -41.74
C LYS A 122 8.41 -11.25 -42.49
N SER A 123 7.14 -11.35 -42.11
CA SER A 123 6.17 -12.21 -42.80
C SER A 123 5.81 -11.71 -44.21
N GLU A 124 5.85 -10.40 -44.43
CA GLU A 124 5.56 -9.77 -45.73
C GLU A 124 6.77 -9.79 -46.68
N HIS A 125 8.00 -9.86 -46.15
CA HIS A 125 9.25 -9.79 -46.91
C HIS A 125 10.06 -11.09 -46.83
N ASP A 126 9.41 -12.23 -47.12
CA ASP A 126 10.05 -13.55 -47.30
C ASP A 126 10.96 -14.00 -46.14
N GLY A 127 10.64 -13.59 -44.91
CA GLY A 127 11.43 -13.95 -43.74
C GLY A 127 12.65 -13.07 -43.50
N THR A 128 12.84 -11.99 -44.27
CA THR A 128 13.98 -11.08 -44.08
C THR A 128 13.68 -9.99 -43.05
N LEU A 129 14.64 -9.73 -42.16
CA LEU A 129 14.55 -8.62 -41.21
C LEU A 129 14.76 -7.27 -41.92
N PRO A 130 14.03 -6.21 -41.51
CA PRO A 130 14.19 -4.88 -42.07
C PRO A 130 15.62 -4.36 -41.85
N SER A 131 16.05 -3.47 -42.75
CA SER A 131 17.31 -2.74 -42.57
C SER A 131 17.18 -1.74 -41.43
N ASP A 132 18.32 -1.31 -40.87
CA ASP A 132 18.33 -0.35 -39.77
C ASP A 132 17.64 0.96 -40.15
N GLN A 133 17.87 1.43 -41.37
CA GLN A 133 17.23 2.64 -41.87
C GLN A 133 15.71 2.46 -42.02
N GLU A 134 15.27 1.37 -42.65
CA GLU A 134 13.84 1.10 -42.88
C GLU A 134 13.07 0.95 -41.55
N ALA A 135 13.66 0.24 -40.59
CA ALA A 135 13.05 0.04 -39.29
C ALA A 135 12.90 1.37 -38.52
N ASN A 136 13.98 2.14 -38.42
CA ASN A 136 14.00 3.37 -37.63
C ASN A 136 13.21 4.52 -38.30
N GLU A 137 13.20 4.61 -39.63
CA GLU A 137 12.54 5.72 -40.34
C GLU A 137 11.08 5.44 -40.71
N ASN A 138 10.70 4.18 -40.95
CA ASN A 138 9.35 3.85 -41.45
C ASN A 138 8.51 3.02 -40.49
N LEU A 139 9.11 2.10 -39.72
CA LEU A 139 8.35 1.15 -38.88
C LEU A 139 8.15 1.64 -37.44
N LEU A 140 9.20 2.15 -36.83
CA LEU A 140 9.22 2.52 -35.41
C LEU A 140 8.62 3.89 -35.08
N PRO A 141 8.61 4.94 -35.94
CA PRO A 141 8.13 6.27 -35.54
C PRO A 141 6.68 6.31 -35.04
N GLY A 142 5.82 5.38 -35.48
CA GLY A 142 4.46 5.25 -34.97
C GLY A 142 4.41 4.82 -33.50
N ILE A 143 5.35 3.97 -33.09
CA ILE A 143 5.49 3.47 -31.72
C ILE A 143 6.24 4.49 -30.86
N GLU A 144 7.25 5.16 -31.43
CA GLU A 144 8.05 6.17 -30.71
C GLU A 144 7.19 7.31 -30.17
N LYS A 145 6.21 7.77 -30.96
CA LYS A 145 5.25 8.82 -30.53
C LYS A 145 4.45 8.42 -29.29
N MET A 146 4.21 7.13 -29.09
CA MET A 146 3.38 6.62 -27.99
C MET A 146 4.20 6.17 -26.79
N HIS A 147 5.43 5.68 -27.01
CA HIS A 147 6.20 4.97 -25.97
C HIS A 147 7.61 5.55 -25.71
N GLY A 148 8.02 6.58 -26.44
CA GLY A 148 9.38 7.14 -26.37
C GLY A 148 10.29 6.58 -27.47
N SER A 149 11.44 7.23 -27.69
CA SER A 149 12.38 6.87 -28.76
C SER A 149 12.87 5.43 -28.65
N ILE A 150 12.95 4.72 -29.77
CA ILE A 150 13.37 3.31 -29.84
C ILE A 150 14.33 3.19 -31.01
N HIS A 151 15.53 2.68 -30.75
CA HIS A 151 16.50 2.46 -31.81
C HIS A 151 16.67 0.97 -32.09
N TYR A 152 16.44 0.60 -33.35
CA TYR A 152 16.65 -0.75 -33.87
C TYR A 152 18.02 -0.85 -34.54
N ALA A 153 18.71 -1.95 -34.25
CA ALA A 153 19.91 -2.35 -34.96
C ALA A 153 19.85 -3.84 -35.31
N LYS A 154 20.15 -4.17 -36.56
CA LYS A 154 20.23 -5.54 -37.06
C LYS A 154 21.59 -6.15 -36.68
N LEU A 155 21.56 -7.26 -35.96
CA LEU A 155 22.77 -7.99 -35.52
C LEU A 155 23.09 -9.20 -36.41
N GLY A 156 22.13 -9.65 -37.24
CA GLY A 156 22.29 -10.76 -38.16
C GLY A 156 21.03 -11.02 -38.97
N ASP A 157 20.95 -12.18 -39.64
CA ASP A 157 19.81 -12.50 -40.52
C ASP A 157 18.49 -12.69 -39.75
N ASP A 158 18.57 -13.23 -38.53
CA ASP A 158 17.43 -13.52 -37.64
C ASP A 158 17.57 -12.88 -36.26
N ARG A 159 18.52 -11.95 -36.10
CA ARG A 159 18.84 -11.28 -34.83
C ARG A 159 18.80 -9.78 -34.98
N TYR A 160 18.16 -9.13 -34.02
CA TYR A 160 18.12 -7.67 -33.92
C TYR A 160 18.10 -7.24 -32.46
N SER A 161 18.48 -6.00 -32.21
CA SER A 161 18.38 -5.36 -30.90
C SER A 161 17.47 -4.15 -30.97
N LEU A 162 16.66 -3.96 -29.93
CA LEU A 162 15.92 -2.75 -29.67
C LEU A 162 16.54 -2.08 -28.45
N SER A 163 16.93 -0.82 -28.58
CA SER A 163 17.49 -0.03 -27.49
C SER A 163 16.57 1.14 -27.17
N PHE A 164 16.33 1.34 -25.87
CA PHE A 164 15.55 2.45 -25.34
C PHE A 164 16.51 3.39 -24.63
N PRO A 165 16.45 4.70 -24.91
CA PRO A 165 17.30 5.65 -24.25
C PRO A 165 16.96 5.64 -22.76
N GLY A 166 17.99 5.73 -21.93
CA GLY A 166 17.85 5.73 -20.49
C GLY A 166 17.23 7.02 -19.94
N ILE A 167 17.67 7.42 -18.76
CA ILE A 167 17.18 8.65 -18.12
C ILE A 167 17.71 9.89 -18.86
N ASP A 168 18.87 9.76 -19.49
CA ASP A 168 19.53 10.83 -20.23
C ASP A 168 18.88 11.15 -21.59
N GLY A 169 18.02 10.27 -22.09
CA GLY A 169 17.34 10.43 -23.38
C GLY A 169 18.28 10.27 -24.58
N GLN A 170 19.50 9.77 -24.39
CA GLN A 170 20.47 9.55 -25.46
C GLN A 170 20.61 8.07 -25.74
N HIS A 171 20.93 7.72 -26.99
CA HIS A 171 21.23 6.35 -27.38
C HIS A 171 22.75 6.13 -27.40
N GLY A 172 23.18 4.91 -27.11
CA GLY A 172 24.58 4.51 -27.00
C GLY A 172 25.19 4.78 -25.63
N THR A 173 24.38 5.01 -24.60
CA THR A 173 24.85 5.32 -23.24
C THR A 173 24.70 4.12 -22.30
N PRO A 174 25.45 4.08 -21.18
CA PRO A 174 25.44 2.93 -20.28
C PRO A 174 24.11 2.66 -19.57
N ASP A 175 23.19 3.64 -19.54
CA ASP A 175 21.85 3.52 -18.95
C ASP A 175 20.78 3.05 -19.96
N ASP A 176 21.18 2.80 -21.20
CA ASP A 176 20.30 2.24 -22.22
C ASP A 176 19.81 0.85 -21.83
N GLN A 177 18.53 0.61 -22.10
CA GLN A 177 17.94 -0.72 -21.95
C GLN A 177 17.90 -1.39 -23.31
N VAL A 178 18.69 -2.44 -23.47
CA VAL A 178 18.81 -3.20 -24.71
C VAL A 178 18.03 -4.51 -24.60
N TRP A 179 17.24 -4.78 -25.63
CA TRP A 179 16.50 -6.02 -25.80
C TRP A 179 16.98 -6.70 -27.07
N ILE A 180 17.52 -7.92 -26.95
CA ILE A 180 17.95 -8.71 -28.09
C ILE A 180 16.88 -9.73 -28.44
N SER A 181 16.51 -9.76 -29.71
CA SER A 181 15.76 -10.88 -30.29
C SER A 181 16.74 -11.92 -30.83
N ASP A 182 16.65 -13.14 -30.31
CA ASP A 182 17.31 -14.31 -30.88
C ASP A 182 16.27 -15.35 -31.28
N LYS A 183 16.20 -15.66 -32.58
CA LYS A 183 15.24 -16.63 -33.16
C LYS A 183 13.78 -16.34 -32.79
N GLY A 184 13.43 -15.07 -32.64
CA GLY A 184 12.08 -14.62 -32.28
C GLY A 184 11.80 -14.59 -30.78
N VAL A 185 12.76 -14.94 -29.92
CA VAL A 185 12.65 -14.76 -28.46
C VAL A 185 13.33 -13.45 -28.08
N LEU A 186 12.57 -12.53 -27.48
CA LEU A 186 13.10 -11.27 -26.95
C LEU A 186 13.58 -11.46 -25.51
N SER A 187 14.84 -11.12 -25.27
CA SER A 187 15.47 -11.12 -23.95
C SER A 187 16.11 -9.77 -23.67
N LYS A 188 15.97 -9.30 -22.44
CA LYS A 188 16.65 -8.08 -21.98
C LYS A 188 18.10 -8.42 -21.63
N GLU A 189 19.05 -7.61 -22.11
CA GLU A 189 20.47 -7.66 -21.71
C GLU A 189 20.77 -6.78 -20.49
#